data_AF-A0A4U3AKQ0-F1
#
_entry.id   AF-A0A4U3AKQ0-F1
#
_cell.length_a   1.000
_cell.length_b   1.000
_cell.length_c   1.000
_cell.angle_alpha   90.00
_cell.angle_beta   90.00
_cell.angle_gamma   90.00
#
_symmetry.space_group_name_H-M   'P 1'
#
loop_
_entity.id
_entity.type
_entity.pdbx_description
1 polymer ?
#
loop_
_entity_poly.entity_id
_entity_poly.type
_entity_poly.pdbx_seq_one_letter_code
_entity_poly.pdbx_strand_id
1 'polypeptide(L)'
;LLQMIVMPLILVSIISAFTKLQLTKNLGKISGLIIGILILTTGIAAAVGIAASAGFDVSATGLQQGDAESARLKLVEERFTSIEKTTIPDKLLELLPTNPFLDLTGARPTSTISVVIFAAFIGIAFIGVKRKYPE
;
A
#
# COMPACT_ATOMS: atom_id res chain seq x y z
N LEU A 1 -3.62 4.24 -19.58
CA LEU A 1 -4.61 5.30 -19.27
C LEU A 1 -5.07 5.26 -17.80
N LEU A 2 -5.51 4.12 -17.25
CA LEU A 2 -5.94 4.02 -15.85
C LEU A 2 -4.88 4.53 -14.83
N GLN A 3 -3.61 4.15 -15.01
CA GLN A 3 -2.50 4.61 -14.15
C GLN A 3 -2.30 6.14 -14.16
N MET A 4 -2.66 6.84 -15.24
CA MET A 4 -2.51 8.30 -15.34
C MET A 4 -3.46 9.06 -14.42
N ILE A 5 -4.63 8.48 -14.13
CA ILE A 5 -5.69 9.11 -13.33
C ILE A 5 -5.58 8.70 -11.85
N VAL A 6 -5.06 7.51 -11.57
CA VAL A 6 -5.03 6.95 -10.21
C VAL A 6 -4.25 7.85 -9.23
N MET A 7 -3.03 8.28 -9.56
CA MET A 7 -2.21 9.06 -8.61
C MET A 7 -2.81 10.43 -8.26
N PRO A 8 -3.23 11.27 -9.23
CA PRO A 8 -3.91 12.53 -8.91
C PRO A 8 -5.22 12.32 -8.14
N LEU A 9 -5.99 11.29 -8.52
CA LEU A 9 -7.28 11.02 -7.88
C LEU A 9 -7.11 10.62 -6.41
N ILE A 10 -6.09 9.81 -6.07
CA ILE A 10 -5.78 9.43 -4.69
C ILE A 10 -5.49 10.67 -3.84
N LEU A 11 -4.61 11.55 -4.33
CA LEU A 11 -4.23 12.78 -3.63
C LEU A 11 -5.46 13.65 -3.34
N VAL A 12 -6.23 13.98 -4.39
CA VAL A 12 -7.42 14.83 -4.26
C VAL A 12 -8.49 14.16 -3.40
N SER A 13 -8.73 12.86 -3.55
CA SER A 13 -9.74 12.13 -2.78
C SER A 13 -9.43 12.12 -1.29
N ILE A 14 -8.18 11.86 -0.91
CA ILE A 14 -7.79 11.83 0.50
C ILE A 14 -7.87 13.22 1.12
N ILE A 15 -7.29 14.24 0.47
CA ILE A 15 -7.38 15.63 0.96
C ILE A 15 -8.85 16.03 1.11
N SER A 16 -9.69 15.75 0.10
CA SER A 16 -11.13 16.06 0.14
C SER A 16 -11.88 15.30 1.24
N ALA A 17 -11.48 14.08 1.56
CA ALA A 17 -12.05 13.33 2.66
C ALA A 17 -11.73 13.99 4.01
N PHE A 18 -10.50 14.46 4.19
CA PHE A 18 -10.08 15.20 5.40
C PHE A 18 -10.74 16.57 5.54
N THR A 19 -10.95 17.31 4.44
CA THR A 19 -11.64 18.61 4.52
C THR A 19 -13.11 18.49 4.90
N LYS A 20 -13.75 17.37 4.54
CA LYS A 20 -15.16 17.05 4.85
C LYS A 20 -15.34 16.34 6.19
N LEU A 21 -14.24 15.84 6.79
CA LEU A 21 -14.29 15.14 8.07
C LEU A 21 -14.67 16.11 9.20
N GLN A 22 -15.78 15.81 9.87
CA GLN A 22 -16.16 16.43 11.13
C GLN A 22 -15.39 15.71 12.25
N LEU A 23 -14.61 16.43 13.06
CA LEU A 23 -13.84 15.85 14.15
C LEU A 23 -14.80 15.37 15.24
N THR A 24 -15.18 14.10 15.17
CA THR A 24 -15.94 13.44 16.23
C THR A 24 -14.99 12.73 17.19
N LYS A 25 -15.33 12.68 18.47
CA LYS A 25 -14.54 12.03 19.55
C LYS A 25 -14.22 10.55 19.27
N ASN A 26 -14.92 9.93 18.31
CA ASN A 26 -14.81 8.49 18.00
C ASN A 26 -13.95 8.16 16.77
N LEU A 27 -13.33 9.15 16.10
CA LEU A 27 -12.60 8.90 14.85
C LEU A 27 -11.48 7.86 15.00
N GLY A 28 -10.70 7.93 16.09
CA GLY A 28 -9.65 6.94 16.37
C GLY A 28 -10.18 5.52 16.60
N LYS A 29 -11.34 5.39 17.26
CA LYS A 29 -12.00 4.09 17.45
C LYS A 29 -12.51 3.50 16.14
N ILE A 30 -13.14 4.34 15.31
CA ILE A 30 -13.66 3.93 14.00
C ILE A 30 -12.49 3.52 13.08
N SER A 31 -11.43 4.32 13.03
CA SER A 31 -10.23 4.01 12.24
C SER A 31 -9.56 2.72 12.70
N GLY A 32 -9.39 2.53 14.01
CA GLY A 32 -8.83 1.28 14.55
C GLY A 32 -9.68 0.05 14.23
N LEU A 33 -11.01 0.17 14.30
CA LEU A 33 -11.93 -0.91 13.95
C LEU A 33 -11.84 -1.26 12.46
N ILE A 34 -11.77 -0.26 11.58
CA ILE A 34 -11.61 -0.47 10.13
C ILE A 34 -10.29 -1.18 9.83
N ILE A 35 -9.16 -0.69 10.38
CA ILE A 35 -7.86 -1.32 10.19
C ILE A 35 -7.86 -2.77 10.69
N GLY A 36 -8.46 -3.02 11.85
CA GLY A 36 -8.61 -4.37 12.40
C GLY A 36 -9.38 -5.30 11.46
N ILE A 37 -10.50 -4.85 10.91
CA ILE A 37 -11.29 -5.62 9.94
C ILE A 37 -10.49 -5.87 8.65
N LEU A 38 -9.77 -4.87 8.12
CA LEU A 38 -8.98 -5.01 6.89
C LEU A 38 -7.85 -6.03 7.06
N ILE A 39 -7.14 -5.99 8.20
CA ILE A 39 -6.08 -6.97 8.50
C ILE A 39 -6.67 -8.36 8.68
N LEU A 40 -7.76 -8.48 9.44
CA LEU A 40 -8.42 -9.77 9.69
C LEU A 40 -8.90 -10.42 8.39
N THR A 41 -9.60 -9.66 7.54
CA THR A 41 -10.11 -10.17 6.27
C THR A 41 -9.00 -10.54 5.30
N THR A 42 -7.90 -9.76 5.27
CA THR A 42 -6.70 -10.10 4.51
C THR A 42 -6.07 -11.41 5.00
N GLY A 43 -5.99 -11.60 6.32
CA GLY A 43 -5.49 -12.84 6.93
C GLY A 43 -6.36 -14.06 6.57
N ILE A 44 -7.69 -13.90 6.61
CA ILE A 44 -8.63 -14.95 6.20
C ILE A 44 -8.44 -15.28 4.72
N ALA A 45 -8.34 -14.27 3.85
CA ALA A 45 -8.13 -14.48 2.41
C ALA A 45 -6.81 -15.22 2.13
N ALA A 46 -5.72 -14.85 2.83
CA ALA A 46 -4.43 -15.53 2.72
C ALA A 46 -4.53 -16.99 3.19
N ALA A 47 -5.18 -17.26 4.33
CA ALA A 47 -5.37 -18.61 4.84
C ALA A 47 -6.16 -19.50 3.85
N VAL A 48 -7.23 -18.97 3.26
CA VAL A 48 -8.00 -19.67 2.23
C VAL A 48 -7.15 -19.94 0.98
N GLY A 49 -6.36 -18.96 0.53
CA GLY A 49 -5.44 -19.14 -0.60
C GLY A 49 -4.38 -20.22 -0.36
N ILE A 50 -3.80 -20.27 0.83
CA ILE A 50 -2.84 -21.31 1.24
C ILE A 50 -3.52 -22.68 1.30
N ALA A 51 -4.68 -22.77 1.96
CA ALA A 51 -5.42 -24.02 2.10
C ALA A 51 -5.87 -24.58 0.75
N ALA A 52 -6.34 -23.74 -0.17
CA ALA A 52 -6.69 -24.15 -1.52
C ALA A 52 -5.46 -24.65 -2.29
N SER A 53 -4.35 -23.90 -2.25
CA SER A 53 -3.12 -24.28 -2.95
C SER A 53 -2.55 -25.61 -2.44
N ALA A 54 -2.57 -25.83 -1.12
CA ALA A 54 -2.14 -27.07 -0.51
C ALA A 54 -3.11 -28.23 -0.78
N GLY A 55 -4.43 -27.98 -0.76
CA GLY A 55 -5.45 -29.00 -0.99
C GLY A 55 -5.53 -29.52 -2.42
N PHE A 56 -5.19 -28.68 -3.41
CA PHE A 56 -5.10 -29.07 -4.83
C PHE A 56 -3.69 -29.50 -5.26
N ASP A 57 -2.74 -29.59 -4.31
CA ASP A 57 -1.33 -29.91 -4.55
C ASP A 57 -0.73 -29.10 -5.72
N VAL A 58 -0.96 -27.79 -5.69
CA VAL A 58 -0.51 -26.88 -6.74
C VAL A 58 1.02 -26.80 -6.71
N SER A 59 1.64 -27.68 -7.48
CA SER A 59 3.09 -27.79 -7.59
C SER A 59 3.56 -27.37 -8.98
N ALA A 60 4.74 -26.74 -9.03
CA ALA A 60 5.42 -26.40 -10.28
C ALA A 60 6.11 -27.62 -10.94
N THR A 61 6.09 -28.78 -10.29
CA THR A 61 6.69 -30.02 -10.80
C THR A 61 5.98 -30.48 -12.07
N GLY A 62 6.71 -30.51 -13.19
CA GLY A 62 6.17 -30.92 -14.50
C GLY A 62 5.76 -29.76 -15.42
N LEU A 63 5.89 -28.51 -14.98
CA LEU A 63 5.80 -27.35 -15.89
C LEU A 63 7.02 -27.37 -16.83
N GLN A 64 6.78 -27.38 -18.13
CA GLN A 64 7.83 -27.41 -19.13
C GLN A 64 8.53 -26.04 -19.17
N GLN A 65 9.67 -25.93 -18.48
CA GLN A 65 10.47 -24.71 -18.43
C GLN A 65 11.28 -24.57 -19.72
N GLY A 66 10.88 -23.62 -20.58
CA GLY A 66 11.72 -23.17 -21.69
C GLY A 66 12.83 -22.22 -21.23
N ASP A 67 13.70 -21.83 -22.15
CA ASP A 67 14.79 -20.87 -21.87
C ASP A 67 14.27 -19.52 -21.36
N ALA A 68 13.11 -19.07 -21.86
CA ALA A 68 12.46 -17.83 -21.43
C ALA A 68 11.92 -17.92 -19.99
N GLU A 69 11.27 -19.02 -19.62
CA GLU A 69 10.81 -19.29 -18.26
C GLU A 69 11.98 -19.40 -17.27
N SER A 70 13.07 -20.08 -17.64
CA SER A 70 14.27 -20.21 -16.81
C SER A 70 14.94 -18.86 -16.55
N ALA A 71 15.06 -18.03 -17.59
CA ALA A 71 15.58 -16.66 -17.44
C ALA A 71 14.70 -15.80 -16.53
N ARG A 72 13.37 -15.94 -16.63
CA ARG A 72 12.43 -15.20 -15.76
C ARG A 72 12.48 -15.68 -14.31
N LEU A 73 12.63 -16.98 -14.08
CA LEU A 73 12.79 -17.55 -12.74
C LEU A 73 14.04 -16.97 -12.05
N LYS A 74 15.18 -16.86 -12.75
CA LYS A 74 16.39 -16.22 -12.22
C LYS A 74 16.17 -14.77 -11.80
N LEU A 75 15.47 -13.97 -12.61
CA LEU A 75 15.13 -12.59 -12.26
C LEU A 75 14.23 -12.50 -11.02
N VAL A 76 13.33 -13.48 -10.84
CA VAL A 76 12.46 -13.55 -9.66
C VAL A 76 13.26 -13.94 -8.42
N GLU A 77 14.14 -14.95 -8.53
CA GLU A 77 15.07 -15.37 -7.47
C GLU A 77 15.95 -14.20 -6.98
N GLU A 78 16.59 -13.47 -7.90
CA GLU A 78 17.44 -12.32 -7.57
C GLU A 78 16.66 -11.21 -6.83
N ARG A 79 15.40 -10.98 -7.21
CA ARG A 79 14.52 -10.03 -6.51
C ARG A 79 14.19 -10.52 -5.10
N PHE A 80 13.90 -11.82 -4.93
CA PHE A 80 13.64 -12.39 -3.61
C PHE A 80 14.85 -12.27 -2.69
N THR A 81 16.05 -12.63 -3.15
CA THR A 81 17.28 -12.50 -2.37
C THR A 81 17.56 -11.04 -1.99
N SER A 82 17.21 -10.09 -2.87
CA SER A 82 17.37 -8.65 -2.58
C SER A 82 16.40 -8.17 -1.49
N ILE A 83 15.18 -8.69 -1.47
CA ILE A 83 14.17 -8.36 -0.45
C ILE A 83 14.53 -9.00 0.89
N GLU A 84 14.99 -10.25 0.90
CA GLU A 84 15.42 -10.98 2.10
C GLU A 84 16.55 -10.27 2.86
N LYS A 85 17.44 -9.59 2.12
CA LYS A 85 18.51 -8.76 2.69
C LYS A 85 18.03 -7.46 3.34
N THR A 86 16.77 -7.08 3.16
CA THR A 86 16.22 -5.84 3.71
C THR A 86 15.52 -6.11 5.04
N THR A 87 15.79 -5.30 6.05
CA THR A 87 15.14 -5.47 7.36
C THR A 87 13.69 -4.94 7.35
N ILE A 88 12.85 -5.43 8.26
CA ILE A 88 11.46 -4.94 8.40
C ILE A 88 11.40 -3.42 8.65
N PRO A 89 12.24 -2.83 9.53
CA PRO A 89 12.29 -1.38 9.70
C PRO A 89 12.58 -0.62 8.40
N ASP A 90 13.54 -1.09 7.59
CA ASP A 90 13.87 -0.45 6.32
C ASP A 90 12.69 -0.48 5.35
N LYS A 91 11.91 -1.57 5.34
CA LYS A 91 10.67 -1.66 4.55
C LYS A 91 9.59 -0.68 5.00
N LEU A 92 9.48 -0.40 6.30
CA LEU A 92 8.56 0.63 6.78
C LEU A 92 9.04 2.03 6.39
N LEU A 93 10.34 2.29 6.42
CA LEU A 93 10.92 3.56 5.98
C LEU A 93 10.72 3.79 4.48
N GLU A 94 10.78 2.74 3.65
CA GLU A 94 10.47 2.81 2.22
C GLU A 94 9.02 3.27 1.93
N LEU A 95 8.09 3.11 2.88
CA LEU A 95 6.71 3.59 2.72
C LEU A 95 6.60 5.10 2.94
N LEU A 96 7.50 5.68 3.72
CA LEU A 96 7.46 7.11 4.01
C LEU A 96 7.89 7.92 2.77
N PRO A 97 7.15 8.99 2.44
CA PRO A 97 7.47 9.83 1.29
C PRO A 97 8.76 10.62 1.56
N THR A 98 9.85 10.29 0.87
CA THR A 98 11.08 11.11 0.85
C THR A 98 10.94 12.27 -0.13
N ASN A 99 10.25 12.05 -1.26
CA ASN A 99 9.89 13.07 -2.24
C ASN A 99 8.47 12.80 -2.79
N PRO A 100 7.43 13.44 -2.23
CA PRO A 100 6.05 13.16 -2.61
C PRO A 100 5.72 13.54 -4.06
N PHE A 101 6.43 14.50 -4.65
CA PHE A 101 6.23 14.89 -6.05
C PHE A 101 6.76 13.84 -7.03
N LEU A 102 7.89 13.22 -6.70
CA LEU A 102 8.41 12.08 -7.45
C LEU A 102 7.47 10.87 -7.29
N ASP A 103 6.93 10.64 -6.09
CA ASP A 103 5.97 9.55 -5.87
C ASP A 103 4.66 9.75 -6.64
N LEU A 104 4.23 10.99 -6.92
CA LEU A 104 3.09 11.25 -7.81
C LEU A 104 3.29 10.77 -9.24
N THR A 105 4.54 10.58 -9.70
CA THR A 105 4.82 9.99 -11.03
C THR A 105 4.76 8.47 -11.04
N GLY A 106 4.59 7.83 -9.87
CA GLY A 106 4.61 6.36 -9.75
C GLY A 106 5.99 5.75 -9.98
N ALA A 107 7.06 6.51 -9.71
CA ALA A 107 8.44 6.06 -9.95
C ALA A 107 8.84 4.83 -9.12
N ARG A 108 8.20 4.61 -7.97
CA ARG A 108 8.51 3.49 -7.05
C ARG A 108 7.29 2.59 -6.87
N PRO A 109 7.49 1.28 -6.61
CA PRO A 109 6.39 0.38 -6.27
C PRO A 109 5.59 0.82 -5.04
N THR A 110 6.23 1.51 -4.09
CA THR A 110 5.60 2.02 -2.85
C THR A 110 5.00 3.42 -2.99
N SER A 111 5.13 4.06 -4.16
CA SER A 111 4.73 5.46 -4.36
C SER A 111 3.27 5.73 -4.02
N THR A 112 2.37 4.78 -4.29
CA THR A 112 0.94 4.92 -3.94
C THR A 112 0.75 5.11 -2.43
N ILE A 113 1.44 4.31 -1.61
CA ILE A 113 1.36 4.39 -0.15
C ILE A 113 2.01 5.69 0.34
N SER A 114 3.15 6.06 -0.24
CA SER A 114 3.85 7.31 0.09
C SER A 114 2.99 8.55 -0.19
N VAL A 115 2.27 8.60 -1.31
CA VAL A 115 1.31 9.67 -1.64
C VAL A 115 0.14 9.70 -0.66
N VAL A 116 -0.39 8.53 -0.26
CA VAL A 116 -1.47 8.43 0.74
C VAL A 116 -1.04 9.02 2.08
N ILE A 117 0.16 8.66 2.56
CA ILE A 117 0.72 9.16 3.82
C ILE A 117 0.94 10.68 3.75
N PHE A 118 1.50 11.18 2.65
CA PHE A 118 1.68 12.61 2.42
C PHE A 118 0.34 13.38 2.42
N ALA A 119 -0.65 12.87 1.69
CA ALA A 119 -1.99 13.46 1.64
C ALA A 119 -2.67 13.48 3.02
N ALA A 120 -2.46 12.43 3.84
CA ALA A 120 -2.96 12.38 5.20
C ALA A 120 -2.32 13.46 6.10
N PHE A 121 -1.02 13.71 5.98
CA PHE A 121 -0.37 14.81 6.71
C PHE A 121 -0.95 16.18 6.32
N ILE A 122 -1.18 16.43 5.02
CA ILE A 122 -1.83 17.66 4.55
C ILE A 122 -3.25 17.76 5.13
N GLY A 123 -4.02 16.68 5.10
CA GLY A 123 -5.37 16.64 5.65
C GLY A 123 -5.44 16.96 7.14
N ILE A 124 -4.51 16.41 7.93
CA ILE A 124 -4.38 16.71 9.37
C ILE A 124 -3.97 18.17 9.59
N ALA A 125 -3.01 18.69 8.82
CA ALA A 125 -2.59 20.08 8.89
C ALA A 125 -3.75 21.04 8.58
N PHE A 126 -4.55 20.74 7.55
CA PHE A 126 -5.75 21.51 7.20
C PHE A 126 -6.74 21.60 8.37
N ILE A 127 -7.04 20.47 9.00
CA ILE A 127 -7.91 20.41 10.19
C ILE A 127 -7.35 21.27 11.32
N GLY A 128 -6.04 21.19 11.55
CA GLY A 128 -5.35 21.98 12.57
C GLY A 128 -5.46 23.49 12.32
N VAL A 129 -5.25 23.93 11.09
CA VAL A 129 -5.37 25.34 10.69
C VAL A 129 -6.81 25.83 10.81
N LYS A 130 -7.79 25.09 10.27
CA LYS A 130 -9.22 25.41 10.35
C LYS A 130 -9.72 25.57 11.79
N ARG A 131 -9.17 24.81 12.72
CA ARG A 131 -9.49 24.94 14.15
C ARG A 131 -8.89 26.21 14.77
N LYS A 132 -7.70 26.61 14.32
CA LYS A 132 -6.97 27.78 14.85
C LYS A 132 -7.47 29.10 14.25
N TYR A 133 -7.89 29.08 13.00
CA TYR A 133 -8.44 30.22 12.24
C TYR A 133 -9.77 29.76 11.59
N PRO A 134 -10.91 29.95 12.28
CA PRO A 134 -12.22 29.47 11.81
C PRO A 134 -12.89 30.40 10.78
N GLU A 135 -12.32 31.56 10.49
CA GLU A 135 -12.68 32.45 9.37
C GLU A 135 -12.13 31.96 8.02
#